data_AF-A0A098Y5T9-F1
#
_entry.id   AF-A0A098Y5T9-F1
#
_cell.length_a   1.000
_cell.length_b   1.000
_cell.length_c   1.000
_cell.angle_alpha   90.00
_cell.angle_beta   90.00
_cell.angle_gamma   90.00
#
_symmetry.space_group_name_H-M   'P 1'
#
loop_
_entity.id
_entity.type
_entity.pdbx_description
1 polymer ?
#
loop_
_entity_poly.entity_id
_entity_poly.type
_entity_poly.pdbx_seq_one_letter_code
_entity_poly.pdbx_strand_id
1 'polypeptide(L)'
;MQALYARAGLPVPIYSDKPTQTHDSRAWDSKIGVLTHTIAGRLASTAQTIDGRALRVLIAETVGATVKDRSLGRLDRARIRVTGMATQYLTHFVPRTPAVFLGAEVAAGTGRVDLAWEDPDKGVFFDEIKTWRHVQATLDEDTWTQVHRYLDAGIAAYGDRFAGVRVITLSHLRSCIHVSPQGLVESLHASPLTPGAFAPKAAA
;
A
#
# COMPACT_ATOMS: atom_id res chain seq x y z
N MET A 1 -0.52 2.61 29.54
CA MET A 1 0.54 3.47 28.96
C MET A 1 0.66 4.82 29.68
N GLN A 2 -0.43 5.56 29.92
CA GLN A 2 -0.38 6.88 30.59
C GLN A 2 0.31 6.87 31.97
N ALA A 3 0.08 5.85 32.80
CA ALA A 3 0.75 5.69 34.10
C ALA A 3 2.28 5.53 34.00
N LEU A 4 2.78 5.02 32.87
CA LEU A 4 4.21 4.85 32.58
C LEU A 4 4.85 6.19 32.18
N TYR A 5 4.17 7.00 31.35
CA TYR A 5 4.61 8.36 31.00
C TYR A 5 4.59 9.30 32.22
N ALA A 6 3.53 9.22 33.03
CA ALA A 6 3.39 10.02 34.24
C ALA A 6 4.50 9.71 35.28
N ARG A 7 4.85 8.43 35.46
CA ARG A 7 5.96 8.03 36.35
C ARG A 7 7.34 8.49 35.84
N ALA A 8 7.49 8.70 34.54
CA ALA A 8 8.74 9.15 33.93
C ALA A 8 8.88 10.68 33.84
N GLY A 9 7.90 11.46 34.35
CA GLY A 9 7.91 12.92 34.23
C GLY A 9 7.75 13.42 32.79
N LEU A 10 7.28 12.57 31.87
CA LEU A 10 7.06 12.92 30.47
C LEU A 10 5.63 13.44 30.28
N PRO A 11 5.40 14.34 29.30
CA PRO A 11 4.04 14.76 28.96
C PRO A 11 3.18 13.53 28.67
N VAL A 12 2.12 13.36 29.47
CA VAL A 12 1.17 12.28 29.24
C VAL A 12 0.49 12.55 27.90
N PRO A 13 0.54 11.61 26.93
CA PRO A 13 -0.14 11.81 25.66
C PRO A 13 -1.63 12.09 25.91
N ILE A 14 -2.12 13.24 25.42
CA ILE A 14 -3.52 13.69 25.57
C ILE A 14 -4.48 12.74 24.83
N TYR A 15 -3.95 11.92 23.91
CA TYR A 15 -4.72 10.90 23.23
C TYR A 15 -5.04 9.76 24.19
N SER A 16 -6.23 9.83 24.78
CA SER A 16 -6.92 8.75 25.49
C SER A 16 -7.00 7.50 24.62
N ASP A 17 -7.11 6.34 25.28
CA ASP A 17 -7.22 5.00 24.69
C ASP A 17 -7.83 4.99 23.29
N LYS A 18 -7.13 4.36 22.33
CA LYS A 18 -7.66 4.19 20.98
C LYS A 18 -9.10 3.66 21.11
N PRO A 19 -10.12 4.38 20.62
CA PRO A 19 -11.48 3.88 20.70
C PRO A 19 -11.51 2.50 20.06
N THR A 20 -12.04 1.51 20.79
CA THR A 20 -12.18 0.15 20.28
C THR A 20 -12.88 0.22 18.94
N GLN A 21 -12.24 -0.31 17.89
CA GLN A 21 -12.83 -0.28 16.56
C GLN A 21 -14.17 -1.03 16.59
N THR A 22 -15.25 -0.33 16.28
CA THR A 22 -16.54 -0.95 16.05
C THR A 22 -16.47 -1.82 14.78
N HIS A 23 -17.33 -2.84 14.69
CA HIS A 23 -17.46 -3.66 13.49
C HIS A 23 -17.67 -2.81 12.23
N ASP A 24 -18.52 -1.79 12.31
CA ASP A 24 -18.81 -0.89 11.20
C ASP A 24 -17.59 -0.08 10.75
N SER A 25 -16.75 0.34 11.70
CA SER A 25 -15.51 1.05 11.36
C SER A 25 -14.53 0.18 10.58
N ARG A 26 -14.42 -1.11 10.96
CA ARG A 26 -13.61 -2.11 10.24
C ARG A 26 -14.15 -2.38 8.84
N ALA A 27 -15.45 -2.58 8.72
CA ALA A 27 -16.10 -2.80 7.42
C ALA A 27 -15.90 -1.59 6.49
N TRP A 28 -16.00 -0.36 7.03
CA TRP A 28 -15.77 0.86 6.26
C TRP A 28 -14.30 0.98 5.82
N ASP A 29 -13.34 0.81 6.74
CA ASP A 29 -11.91 0.89 6.40
C ASP A 29 -11.52 -0.19 5.37
N SER A 30 -12.08 -1.40 5.47
CA SER A 30 -11.88 -2.48 4.47
C SER A 30 -12.40 -2.09 3.08
N LYS A 31 -13.63 -1.56 2.98
CA LYS A 31 -14.17 -1.06 1.70
C LYS A 31 -13.30 0.03 1.09
N ILE A 32 -12.77 0.92 1.93
CA ILE A 32 -11.88 1.99 1.50
C ILE A 32 -10.53 1.44 1.00
N GLY A 33 -9.99 0.40 1.65
CA GLY A 33 -8.80 -0.33 1.18
C GLY A 33 -9.03 -0.91 -0.22
N VAL A 34 -10.09 -1.71 -0.39
CA VAL A 34 -10.45 -2.32 -1.68
C VAL A 34 -10.59 -1.28 -2.80
N LEU A 35 -11.28 -0.16 -2.53
CA LEU A 35 -11.41 0.92 -3.51
C LEU A 35 -10.05 1.55 -3.84
N THR A 36 -9.15 1.66 -2.86
CA THR A 36 -7.80 2.19 -3.10
C THR A 36 -7.00 1.25 -3.99
N HIS A 37 -7.03 -0.06 -3.75
CA HIS A 37 -6.33 -1.05 -4.58
C HIS A 37 -6.89 -1.08 -6.00
N THR A 38 -8.22 -0.97 -6.12
CA THR A 38 -8.90 -0.89 -7.42
C THR A 38 -8.43 0.33 -8.23
N ILE A 39 -8.37 1.52 -7.61
CA ILE A 39 -7.92 2.74 -8.29
C ILE A 39 -6.42 2.65 -8.62
N ALA A 40 -5.60 2.17 -7.68
CA ALA A 40 -4.17 1.98 -7.88
C ALA A 40 -3.90 1.04 -9.05
N GLY A 41 -4.56 -0.12 -9.10
CA GLY A 41 -4.45 -1.08 -10.18
C GLY A 41 -4.88 -0.54 -11.54
N ARG A 42 -6.03 0.16 -11.59
CA ARG A 42 -6.53 0.75 -12.85
C ARG A 42 -5.56 1.76 -13.45
N LEU A 43 -4.85 2.50 -12.60
CA LEU A 43 -3.95 3.59 -13.03
C LEU A 43 -2.48 3.21 -13.00
N ALA A 44 -2.14 1.98 -12.59
CA ALA A 44 -0.78 1.52 -12.33
C ALA A 44 0.15 1.78 -13.53
N SER A 45 -0.17 1.22 -14.71
CA SER A 45 0.66 1.37 -15.92
C SER A 45 0.72 2.82 -16.41
N THR A 46 -0.40 3.54 -16.37
CA THR A 46 -0.43 4.96 -16.80
C THR A 46 0.43 5.84 -15.88
N ALA A 47 0.39 5.59 -14.57
CA ALA A 47 1.18 6.34 -13.59
C ALA A 47 2.70 6.20 -13.78
N GLN A 48 3.15 5.17 -14.51
CA GLN A 48 4.57 5.01 -14.84
C GLN A 48 5.07 6.05 -15.83
N THR A 49 4.21 6.58 -16.71
CA THR A 49 4.60 7.35 -17.90
C THR A 49 4.13 8.80 -17.92
N ILE A 50 3.19 9.19 -17.06
CA ILE A 50 2.63 10.56 -17.03
C ILE A 50 3.26 11.43 -15.94
N ASP A 51 3.16 12.75 -16.13
CA ASP A 51 3.64 13.70 -15.13
C ASP A 51 2.74 13.72 -13.87
N GLY A 52 3.30 14.21 -12.76
CA GLY A 52 2.61 14.19 -11.47
C GLY A 52 1.36 15.08 -11.40
N ARG A 53 1.26 16.14 -12.23
CA ARG A 53 0.07 17.00 -12.25
C ARG A 53 -1.06 16.30 -13.01
N ALA A 54 -0.78 15.77 -14.19
CA ALA A 54 -1.72 14.97 -14.97
C ALA A 54 -2.20 13.75 -14.17
N LEU A 55 -1.30 13.09 -13.44
CA LEU A 55 -1.64 11.94 -12.60
C LEU A 55 -2.67 12.31 -11.51
N ARG A 56 -2.49 13.44 -10.82
CA ARG A 56 -3.45 13.87 -9.78
C ARG A 56 -4.84 14.16 -10.34
N VAL A 57 -4.93 14.76 -11.52
CA VAL A 57 -6.21 15.01 -12.20
C VAL A 57 -6.87 13.67 -12.55
N LEU A 58 -6.12 12.76 -13.18
CA LEU A 58 -6.61 11.44 -13.57
C LEU A 58 -7.09 10.61 -12.36
N ILE A 59 -6.38 10.68 -11.23
CA ILE A 59 -6.80 10.04 -9.98
C ILE A 59 -8.13 10.60 -9.50
N ALA A 60 -8.28 11.93 -9.44
CA ALA A 60 -9.51 12.57 -8.97
C ALA A 60 -10.72 12.18 -9.84
N GLU A 61 -10.56 12.20 -11.15
CA GLU A 61 -11.60 11.80 -12.12
C GLU A 61 -11.97 10.31 -11.95
N THR A 62 -10.96 9.43 -11.88
CA THR A 62 -11.17 7.99 -11.73
C THR A 62 -11.88 7.66 -10.42
N VAL A 63 -11.51 8.34 -9.32
CA VAL A 63 -12.19 8.21 -8.03
C VAL A 63 -13.64 8.69 -8.11
N GLY A 64 -13.90 9.84 -8.73
CA GLY A 64 -15.26 10.35 -8.93
C GLY A 64 -16.14 9.38 -9.74
N ALA A 65 -15.56 8.73 -10.75
CA ALA A 65 -16.24 7.75 -11.59
C ALA A 65 -16.49 6.40 -10.90
N THR A 66 -15.61 5.99 -9.98
CA THR A 66 -15.63 4.66 -9.36
C THR A 66 -16.30 4.65 -7.98
N VAL A 67 -16.00 5.63 -7.14
CA VAL A 67 -16.53 5.73 -5.78
C VAL A 67 -17.89 6.43 -5.83
N LYS A 68 -18.93 5.63 -6.04
CA LYS A 68 -20.34 6.06 -6.16
C LYS A 68 -21.25 5.44 -5.09
N ASP A 69 -20.76 4.45 -4.35
CA ASP A 69 -21.56 3.68 -3.42
C ASP A 69 -22.00 4.52 -2.20
N ARG A 70 -23.31 4.76 -2.09
CA ARG A 70 -23.92 5.47 -0.96
C ARG A 70 -23.90 4.66 0.33
N SER A 71 -23.68 3.34 0.28
CA SER A 71 -23.51 2.47 1.46
C SER A 71 -22.28 2.83 2.31
N LEU A 72 -21.36 3.64 1.76
CA LEU A 72 -20.23 4.21 2.50
C LEU A 72 -20.66 5.32 3.48
N GLY A 73 -21.94 5.73 3.46
CA GLY A 73 -22.52 6.78 4.28
C GLY A 73 -22.05 8.17 3.86
N ARG A 74 -20.80 8.52 4.18
CA ARG A 74 -20.18 9.81 3.83
C ARG A 74 -19.35 9.68 2.56
N LEU A 75 -20.02 9.72 1.42
CA LEU A 75 -19.39 9.52 0.10
C LEU A 75 -18.22 10.48 -0.16
N ASP A 76 -18.36 11.77 0.18
CA ASP A 76 -17.29 12.75 -0.02
C ASP A 76 -16.06 12.43 0.82
N ARG A 77 -16.27 12.00 2.08
CA ARG A 77 -15.18 11.54 2.95
C ARG A 77 -14.48 10.31 2.37
N ALA A 78 -15.25 9.36 1.83
CA ALA A 78 -14.69 8.19 1.19
C ALA A 78 -13.85 8.58 -0.04
N ARG A 79 -14.36 9.46 -0.90
CA ARG A 79 -13.63 9.98 -2.07
C ARG A 79 -12.33 10.66 -1.67
N ILE A 80 -12.36 11.60 -0.73
CA ILE A 80 -11.16 12.29 -0.23
C ILE A 80 -10.12 11.27 0.28
N ARG A 81 -10.57 10.28 1.05
CA ARG A 81 -9.68 9.26 1.62
C ARG A 81 -9.04 8.39 0.51
N VAL A 82 -9.84 7.87 -0.42
CA VAL A 82 -9.36 7.05 -1.55
C VAL A 82 -8.44 7.86 -2.45
N THR A 83 -8.80 9.10 -2.81
CA THR A 83 -7.96 10.00 -3.60
C THR A 83 -6.60 10.22 -2.93
N GLY A 84 -6.57 10.51 -1.63
CA GLY A 84 -5.32 10.75 -0.90
C GLY A 84 -4.40 9.53 -0.91
N MET A 85 -4.94 8.34 -0.62
CA MET A 85 -4.16 7.10 -0.56
C MET A 85 -3.70 6.64 -1.94
N ALA A 86 -4.58 6.69 -2.95
CA ALA A 86 -4.21 6.39 -4.33
C ALA A 86 -3.13 7.37 -4.83
N THR A 87 -3.23 8.66 -4.51
CA THR A 87 -2.19 9.64 -4.83
C THR A 87 -0.86 9.28 -4.18
N GLN A 88 -0.86 8.91 -2.89
CA GLN A 88 0.36 8.52 -2.20
C GLN A 88 1.01 7.30 -2.86
N TYR A 89 0.24 6.25 -3.12
CA TYR A 89 0.74 5.04 -3.78
C TYR A 89 1.28 5.33 -5.18
N LEU A 90 0.45 5.94 -6.04
CA LEU A 90 0.76 6.17 -7.45
C LEU A 90 1.90 7.17 -7.67
N THR A 91 2.13 8.07 -6.72
CA THR A 91 3.24 9.04 -6.80
C THR A 91 4.54 8.48 -6.25
N HIS A 92 4.50 7.71 -5.16
CA HIS A 92 5.71 7.37 -4.40
C HIS A 92 6.14 5.90 -4.49
N PHE A 93 5.25 4.98 -4.87
CA PHE A 93 5.52 3.54 -4.75
C PHE A 93 5.33 2.71 -6.02
N VAL A 94 4.65 3.26 -7.03
CA VAL A 94 4.54 2.61 -8.34
C VAL A 94 5.94 2.31 -8.89
N PRO A 95 6.26 1.04 -9.20
CA PRO A 95 7.47 0.68 -9.91
C PRO A 95 7.56 1.43 -11.23
N ARG A 96 8.75 1.92 -11.58
CA ARG A 96 8.97 2.58 -12.88
C ARG A 96 9.29 1.55 -13.94
N THR A 97 9.20 1.96 -15.20
CA THR A 97 9.73 1.15 -16.32
C THR A 97 11.18 0.75 -16.04
N PRO A 98 11.59 -0.48 -16.37
CA PRO A 98 10.90 -1.43 -17.24
C PRO A 98 9.89 -2.36 -16.55
N ALA A 99 9.58 -2.16 -15.27
CA ALA A 99 8.61 -3.02 -14.57
C ALA A 99 7.22 -2.99 -15.24
N VAL A 100 6.61 -4.16 -15.39
CA VAL A 100 5.31 -4.39 -16.00
C VAL A 100 4.29 -4.68 -14.91
N PHE A 101 3.13 -4.04 -14.99
CA PHE A 101 2.01 -4.32 -14.09
C PHE A 101 1.29 -5.60 -14.52
N LEU A 102 1.24 -6.60 -13.63
CA LEU A 102 0.60 -7.90 -13.90
C LEU A 102 -0.89 -7.90 -13.56
N GLY A 103 -1.29 -7.10 -12.57
CA GLY A 103 -2.69 -7.00 -12.16
C GLY A 103 -2.88 -6.52 -10.73
N ALA A 104 -4.13 -6.21 -10.40
CA ALA A 104 -4.58 -5.94 -9.03
C ALA A 104 -5.45 -7.08 -8.53
N GLU A 105 -5.44 -7.30 -7.22
CA GLU A 105 -6.19 -8.39 -6.57
C GLU A 105 -5.87 -9.76 -7.21
N VAL A 106 -4.60 -9.98 -7.55
CA VAL A 106 -4.14 -11.20 -8.23
C VAL A 106 -4.23 -12.36 -7.26
N ALA A 107 -4.82 -13.47 -7.70
CA ALA A 107 -4.93 -14.69 -6.89
C ALA A 107 -3.54 -15.20 -6.50
N ALA A 108 -3.34 -15.46 -5.20
CA ALA A 108 -2.07 -15.95 -4.64
C ALA A 108 -2.38 -16.97 -3.53
N GLY A 109 -2.29 -18.25 -3.87
CA GLY A 109 -2.69 -19.34 -2.98
C GLY A 109 -4.17 -19.24 -2.57
N THR A 110 -4.44 -19.13 -1.28
CA THR A 110 -5.81 -18.96 -0.74
C THR A 110 -6.23 -17.49 -0.59
N GLY A 111 -5.40 -16.54 -1.04
CA GLY A 111 -5.62 -15.10 -0.89
C GLY A 111 -5.53 -14.35 -2.23
N ARG A 112 -5.51 -13.02 -2.14
CA ARG A 112 -5.27 -12.13 -3.27
C ARG A 112 -4.29 -11.04 -2.86
N VAL A 113 -3.23 -10.86 -3.62
CA VAL A 113 -2.27 -9.76 -3.40
C VAL A 113 -2.85 -8.47 -3.96
N ASP A 114 -2.58 -7.34 -3.31
CA ASP A 114 -3.19 -6.07 -3.71
C ASP A 114 -2.77 -5.70 -5.13
N LEU A 115 -1.47 -5.79 -5.43
CA LEU A 115 -0.90 -5.57 -6.77
C LEU A 115 0.25 -6.54 -7.03
N ALA A 116 0.42 -6.93 -8.29
CA ALA A 116 1.55 -7.74 -8.76
C ALA A 116 2.28 -7.05 -9.92
N TRP A 117 3.60 -7.18 -9.90
CA TRP A 117 4.51 -6.55 -10.86
C TRP A 117 5.60 -7.53 -11.30
N GLU A 118 6.12 -7.32 -12.51
CA GLU A 118 7.26 -8.05 -13.05
C GLU A 118 8.32 -7.05 -13.50
N ASP A 119 9.50 -7.10 -12.90
CA ASP A 119 10.66 -6.34 -13.35
C ASP A 119 11.62 -7.31 -14.07
N PRO A 120 12.13 -6.99 -15.28
CA PRO A 120 12.97 -7.90 -16.04
C PRO A 120 14.28 -8.26 -15.34
N ASP A 121 14.82 -7.36 -14.51
CA ASP A 121 16.10 -7.57 -13.83
C ASP A 121 15.91 -8.16 -12.42
N LYS A 122 14.77 -7.88 -11.80
CA LYS A 122 14.52 -8.22 -10.38
C LYS A 122 13.55 -9.38 -10.19
N GLY A 123 12.71 -9.67 -11.18
CA GLY A 123 11.68 -10.71 -11.10
C GLY A 123 10.29 -10.19 -10.71
N VAL A 124 9.42 -11.12 -10.33
CA VAL A 124 8.03 -10.86 -9.94
C VAL A 124 7.93 -10.52 -8.48
N PHE A 125 7.23 -9.45 -8.12
CA PHE A 125 6.97 -9.09 -6.73
C PHE A 125 5.54 -8.63 -6.52
N PHE A 126 5.13 -8.68 -5.26
CA PHE A 126 3.80 -8.27 -4.83
C PHE A 126 3.87 -7.02 -3.97
N ASP A 127 2.84 -6.19 -4.05
CA ASP A 127 2.61 -5.13 -3.08
C ASP A 127 1.48 -5.51 -2.15
N GLU A 128 1.69 -5.26 -0.86
CA GLU A 128 0.67 -5.28 0.17
C GLU A 128 0.56 -3.87 0.78
N ILE A 129 -0.56 -3.20 0.54
CA ILE A 129 -0.77 -1.78 0.82
C ILE A 129 -1.58 -1.61 2.11
N LYS A 130 -1.01 -0.89 3.07
CA LYS A 130 -1.63 -0.61 4.38
C LYS A 130 -1.99 0.88 4.52
N THR A 131 -3.23 1.16 4.95
CA THR A 131 -3.89 2.47 4.84
C THR A 131 -4.00 3.30 6.13
N TRP A 132 -3.22 3.00 7.19
CA TRP A 132 -2.89 3.84 8.38
C TRP A 132 -3.27 3.29 9.76
N ARG A 133 -4.37 2.54 9.93
CA ARG A 133 -4.88 2.33 11.30
C ARG A 133 -4.15 1.27 12.15
N HIS A 134 -3.33 0.43 11.53
CA HIS A 134 -2.58 -0.64 12.20
C HIS A 134 -1.14 -0.27 12.58
N VAL A 135 -0.66 0.92 12.20
CA VAL A 135 0.76 1.28 12.38
C VAL A 135 1.02 1.83 13.79
N GLN A 136 0.91 0.99 14.80
CA GLN A 136 1.82 1.13 15.94
C GLN A 136 3.15 0.49 15.52
N ALA A 137 3.94 1.16 14.65
CA ALA A 137 5.35 0.89 14.31
C ALA A 137 5.87 -0.55 14.03
N THR A 138 5.06 -1.57 14.23
CA THR A 138 5.34 -3.00 14.12
C THR A 138 4.17 -3.60 13.36
N LEU A 139 4.48 -4.35 12.31
CA LEU A 139 3.50 -5.15 11.59
C LEU A 139 2.86 -6.11 12.59
N ASP A 140 1.52 -6.14 12.62
CA ASP A 140 0.80 -7.09 13.47
C ASP A 140 0.95 -8.52 12.95
N GLU A 141 0.62 -9.49 13.80
CA GLU A 141 0.70 -10.93 13.50
C GLU A 141 -0.13 -11.30 12.25
N ASP A 142 -1.28 -10.66 12.06
CA ASP A 142 -2.13 -10.83 10.89
C ASP A 142 -1.41 -10.39 9.60
N THR A 143 -0.71 -9.26 9.64
CA THR A 143 0.07 -8.78 8.49
C THR A 143 1.22 -9.74 8.18
N TRP A 144 1.94 -10.23 9.19
CA TRP A 144 3.00 -11.23 8.96
C TRP A 144 2.44 -12.54 8.39
N THR A 145 1.32 -13.01 8.91
CA THR A 145 0.61 -14.20 8.38
C THR A 145 0.22 -14.00 6.92
N GLN A 146 -0.24 -12.80 6.55
CA GLN A 146 -0.55 -12.46 5.17
C GLN A 146 0.70 -12.43 4.27
N VAL A 147 1.79 -11.80 4.73
CA VAL A 147 3.07 -11.76 4.01
C VAL A 147 3.62 -13.16 3.79
N HIS A 148 3.65 -14.02 4.81
CA HIS A 148 4.13 -15.40 4.67
C HIS A 148 3.33 -16.19 3.63
N ARG A 149 1.99 -16.08 3.66
CA ARG A 149 1.15 -16.72 2.63
C ARG A 149 1.48 -16.25 1.21
N TYR A 150 1.80 -14.97 1.04
CA TYR A 150 2.18 -14.42 -0.25
C TYR A 150 3.59 -14.82 -0.67
N LEU A 151 4.53 -14.97 0.26
CA LEU A 151 5.84 -15.55 -0.03
C LEU A 151 5.67 -16.97 -0.53
N ASP A 152 4.91 -17.81 0.18
CA ASP A 152 4.66 -19.20 -0.22
C ASP A 152 3.98 -19.28 -1.59
N ALA A 153 2.95 -18.46 -1.81
CA ALA A 153 2.24 -18.41 -3.09
C ALA A 153 3.13 -17.90 -4.24
N GLY A 154 3.95 -16.87 -3.99
CA GLY A 154 4.87 -16.31 -4.97
C GLY A 154 5.97 -17.29 -5.35
N ILE A 155 6.58 -17.96 -4.37
CA ILE A 155 7.58 -19.01 -4.59
C ILE A 155 6.97 -20.17 -5.38
N ALA A 156 5.76 -20.62 -5.02
CA ALA A 156 5.09 -21.70 -5.73
C ALA A 156 4.74 -21.33 -7.18
N ALA A 157 4.36 -20.09 -7.45
CA ALA A 157 3.94 -19.63 -8.78
C ALA A 157 5.10 -19.25 -9.71
N TYR A 158 6.16 -18.64 -9.17
CA TYR A 158 7.23 -18.02 -9.96
C TYR A 158 8.62 -18.61 -9.69
N GLY A 159 8.78 -19.47 -8.69
CA GLY A 159 10.06 -20.10 -8.32
C GLY A 159 11.16 -19.07 -8.08
N ASP A 160 12.32 -19.28 -8.70
CA ASP A 160 13.48 -18.39 -8.58
C ASP A 160 13.24 -16.98 -9.15
N ARG A 161 12.17 -16.79 -9.94
CA ARG A 161 11.80 -15.47 -10.45
C ARG A 161 11.02 -14.64 -9.44
N PHE A 162 10.59 -15.20 -8.32
CA PHE A 162 9.89 -14.43 -7.29
C PHE A 162 10.89 -13.59 -6.50
N ALA A 163 10.69 -12.28 -6.48
CA ALA A 163 11.59 -11.31 -5.87
C ALA A 163 11.19 -10.95 -4.43
N GLY A 164 9.93 -11.18 -4.04
CA GLY A 164 9.43 -10.95 -2.69
C GLY A 164 8.15 -10.11 -2.61
N VAL A 165 7.89 -9.59 -1.41
CA VAL A 165 6.71 -8.77 -1.09
C VAL A 165 7.13 -7.41 -0.56
N ARG A 166 6.61 -6.33 -1.14
CA ARG A 166 6.72 -4.97 -0.61
C ARG A 166 5.53 -4.70 0.30
N VAL A 167 5.80 -4.39 1.57
CA VAL A 167 4.75 -3.94 2.51
C VAL A 167 4.79 -2.42 2.56
N ILE A 168 3.74 -1.78 2.06
CA ILE A 168 3.68 -0.34 1.84
C ILE A 168 2.73 0.31 2.83
N THR A 169 3.28 1.11 3.75
CA THR A 169 2.49 1.91 4.70
C THR A 169 2.34 3.34 4.19
N LEU A 170 1.22 3.64 3.50
CA LEU A 170 1.02 4.90 2.77
C LEU A 170 1.15 6.16 3.63
N SER A 171 0.82 6.02 4.89
CA SER A 171 0.82 7.09 5.89
C SER A 171 2.13 7.21 6.67
N HIS A 172 3.05 6.24 6.53
CA HIS A 172 4.39 6.31 7.11
C HIS A 172 5.42 5.80 6.10
N LEU A 173 5.79 6.66 5.15
CA LEU A 173 6.61 6.28 3.99
C LEU A 173 7.96 5.63 4.35
N ARG A 174 8.51 5.94 5.53
CA ARG A 174 9.79 5.38 6.02
C ARG A 174 9.67 3.99 6.64
N SER A 175 8.46 3.51 6.89
CA SER A 175 8.18 2.18 7.47
C SER A 175 7.86 1.13 6.42
N CYS A 176 7.94 1.47 5.13
CA CYS A 176 7.77 0.49 4.07
C CYS A 176 8.96 -0.47 4.07
N ILE A 177 8.68 -1.76 3.95
CA ILE A 177 9.69 -2.81 3.94
C ILE A 177 9.58 -3.69 2.70
N HIS A 178 10.66 -4.38 2.39
CA HIS A 178 10.70 -5.50 1.47
C HIS A 178 10.97 -6.78 2.27
N VAL A 179 10.23 -7.84 1.96
CA VAL A 179 10.46 -9.18 2.50
C VAL A 179 10.82 -10.11 1.34
N SER A 180 12.05 -10.61 1.34
CA SER A 180 12.56 -11.49 0.28
C SER A 180 11.98 -12.92 0.39
N PRO A 181 12.12 -13.76 -0.65
CA PRO A 181 11.71 -15.17 -0.60
C PRO A 181 12.38 -15.98 0.52
N GLN A 182 13.58 -15.58 0.94
CA GLN A 182 14.32 -16.20 2.05
C GLN A 182 13.90 -15.66 3.42
N GLY A 183 12.90 -14.77 3.46
CA GLY A 183 12.42 -14.13 4.69
C GLY A 183 13.30 -12.98 5.19
N LEU A 184 14.26 -12.49 4.40
CA LEU A 184 15.04 -11.31 4.77
C LEU A 184 14.13 -10.08 4.76
N VAL A 185 14.14 -9.32 5.85
CA VAL A 185 13.36 -8.09 6.00
C VAL A 185 14.30 -6.89 5.93
N GLU A 186 14.05 -5.99 4.99
CA GLU A 186 14.84 -4.78 4.80
C GLU A 186 13.96 -3.55 4.54
N SER A 187 14.54 -2.36 4.71
CA SER A 187 13.87 -1.11 4.32
C SER A 187 13.60 -1.14 2.82
N LEU A 188 12.36 -0.82 2.40
CA LEU A 188 12.01 -0.81 0.99
C LEU A 188 12.90 0.14 0.19
N HIS A 189 13.26 1.29 0.76
CA HIS A 189 14.08 2.31 0.11
C HIS A 189 15.57 1.94 -0.02
N ALA A 190 16.00 0.87 0.66
CA ALA A 190 17.34 0.30 0.54
C ALA A 190 17.35 -1.01 -0.28
N SER A 191 16.16 -1.57 -0.56
CA SER A 191 16.02 -2.84 -1.25
C SER A 191 16.24 -2.72 -2.77
N PRO A 192 16.52 -3.82 -3.47
CA PRO A 192 16.49 -3.87 -4.93
C PRO A 192 15.14 -3.43 -5.51
N LEU A 193 14.03 -3.66 -4.80
CA LEU A 193 12.67 -3.31 -5.22
C LEU A 193 12.26 -1.86 -4.86
N THR A 194 13.22 -1.01 -4.48
CA THR A 194 12.96 0.40 -4.17
C THR A 194 12.15 1.07 -5.31
N PRO A 195 11.11 1.86 -4.98
CA PRO A 195 10.41 2.64 -5.99
C PRO A 195 11.39 3.56 -6.73
N GLY A 196 11.24 3.64 -8.05
CA GLY A 196 12.04 4.59 -8.84
C GLY A 196 11.70 6.02 -8.45
N ALA A 197 12.73 6.85 -8.23
CA ALA A 197 12.53 8.27 -7.94
C ALA A 197 11.67 8.93 -9.02
N PHE A 198 10.79 9.86 -8.62
CA PHE A 198 10.13 10.73 -9.59
C PHE A 198 11.22 11.60 -10.21
N ALA A 199 11.72 11.24 -11.38
CA ALA A 199 12.58 12.14 -12.13
C ALA A 199 11.71 13.36 -12.48
N PRO A 200 11.99 14.57 -11.96
CA PRO A 200 11.31 15.74 -12.49
C PRO A 200 11.65 15.78 -13.97
N LYS A 201 10.63 15.75 -14.83
CA LYS A 201 10.83 16.00 -16.25
C LYS A 201 11.50 17.37 -16.33
N ALA A 202 12.71 17.46 -16.88
CA ALA A 202 13.36 18.74 -17.10
C ALA A 202 12.34 19.65 -17.80
N ALA A 203 12.08 20.82 -17.22
CA ALA A 203 11.16 21.78 -17.82
C ALA A 203 11.68 22.08 -19.23
N ALA A 204 10.87 21.75 -20.23
CA ALA A 204 11.12 22.12 -21.63
C ALA A 204 10.69 23.56 -21.87
#